data_AF-R1EYA8-F1
#
_entry.id   AF-R1EYA8-F1
#
_cell.length_a   1.000
_cell.length_b   1.000
_cell.length_c   1.000
_cell.angle_alpha   90.00
_cell.angle_beta   90.00
_cell.angle_gamma   90.00
#
_symmetry.space_group_name_H-M   'P 1'
#
loop_
_entity.id
_entity.type
_entity.pdbx_description
1 polymer ?
#
loop_
_entity_poly.entity_id
_entity_poly.type
_entity_poly.pdbx_seq_one_letter_code
_entity_poly.pdbx_strand_id
1 'polypeptide(L)'
;MAGQPPDYPCHHPSGYDDRRSRSERERDYYNERDQPPSSSRTAAGGQLNAKKLSSHISNAGSADALLTLFAAHASSLNHIHAANLWNKLGKQRVERRHEEQLERLALLADCSRVISDSLARDPSTWSVGNRVQLHQWQLWLSLERGADGQQHLLPASERQRCCDAMVATIARTSGLQRSVAAVLAAVWGPGFEEEHLEPRTGYSLDLALPSSRVAVEVDGPFHFLLPDGRGVRKSNGPTLLKRRLLAAAGWRVISVPFYEWDGFATANERQTYLQGLLG
;
A
#
# COMPACT_ATOMS: atom_id res chain seq x y z
N MET A 1 17.14 10.79 -52.44
CA MET A 1 18.29 11.15 -51.59
C MET A 1 17.85 11.04 -50.15
N ALA A 2 18.21 9.94 -49.49
CA ALA A 2 17.92 9.65 -48.09
C ALA A 2 19.26 9.54 -47.37
N GLY A 3 19.45 10.34 -46.30
CA GLY A 3 20.67 10.35 -45.50
C GLY A 3 20.63 9.28 -44.40
N GLN A 4 21.73 8.54 -44.26
CA GLN A 4 21.97 7.60 -43.16
C GLN A 4 22.28 8.35 -41.85
N PRO A 5 21.88 7.81 -40.68
CA PRO A 5 22.34 8.29 -39.38
C PRO A 5 23.76 7.75 -39.04
N PRO A 6 24.53 8.45 -38.18
CA PRO A 6 25.91 8.08 -37.88
C PRO A 6 26.04 6.96 -36.82
N ASP A 7 27.03 6.10 -37.03
CA ASP A 7 27.52 5.08 -36.10
C ASP A 7 28.15 5.72 -34.85
N TYR A 8 27.77 5.23 -33.66
CA TYR A 8 28.51 5.44 -32.42
C TYR A 8 28.93 4.09 -31.82
N PRO A 9 30.23 3.87 -31.50
CA PRO A 9 30.71 2.60 -31.01
C PRO A 9 30.39 2.38 -29.52
N CYS A 10 29.78 1.25 -29.21
CA CYS A 10 29.60 0.76 -27.84
C CYS A 10 30.94 0.26 -27.28
N HIS A 11 31.50 0.98 -26.32
CA HIS A 11 32.55 0.46 -25.45
C HIS A 11 31.93 -0.44 -24.37
N HIS A 12 32.23 -1.73 -24.43
CA HIS A 12 32.01 -2.67 -23.32
C HIS A 12 33.15 -2.57 -22.30
N PRO A 13 32.87 -2.36 -21.00
CA PRO A 13 33.79 -2.76 -19.95
C PRO A 13 33.56 -4.24 -19.63
N SER A 14 34.60 -5.03 -19.86
CA SER A 14 34.75 -6.41 -19.43
C SER A 14 34.83 -6.50 -17.89
N GLY A 15 34.12 -7.48 -17.32
CA GLY A 15 34.51 -8.18 -16.08
C GLY A 15 34.12 -7.53 -14.75
N TYR A 16 32.91 -7.82 -14.26
CA TYR A 16 32.63 -7.96 -12.82
C TYR A 16 31.69 -9.15 -12.63
N ASP A 17 32.25 -10.26 -12.15
CA ASP A 17 31.53 -11.47 -11.74
C ASP A 17 31.09 -11.25 -10.28
N ASP A 18 29.86 -10.78 -10.06
CA ASP A 18 29.27 -10.62 -8.72
C ASP A 18 28.21 -11.69 -8.47
N ARG A 19 28.68 -12.93 -8.25
CA ARG A 19 27.88 -13.97 -7.60
C ARG A 19 28.04 -13.87 -6.08
N ARG A 20 27.43 -12.87 -5.45
CA ARG A 20 27.14 -12.91 -4.01
C ARG A 20 25.66 -13.12 -3.73
N SER A 21 25.40 -14.07 -2.84
CA SER A 21 24.06 -14.47 -2.45
C SER A 21 23.39 -13.41 -1.56
N ARG A 22 22.06 -13.27 -1.68
CA ARG A 22 21.24 -12.33 -0.88
C ARG A 22 21.45 -12.49 0.64
N SER A 23 21.78 -13.70 1.09
CA SER A 23 22.08 -14.04 2.49
C SER A 23 23.39 -13.46 3.03
N GLU A 24 24.36 -13.15 2.16
CA GLU A 24 25.62 -12.53 2.60
C GLU A 24 25.47 -11.01 2.78
N ARG A 25 24.68 -10.36 1.92
CA ARG A 25 24.34 -8.94 2.05
C ARG A 25 23.49 -8.64 3.30
N GLU A 26 22.63 -9.57 3.72
CA GLU A 26 21.86 -9.43 4.95
C GLU A 26 22.72 -9.60 6.21
N ARG A 27 23.75 -10.47 6.21
CA ARG A 27 24.64 -10.65 7.36
C ARG A 27 25.50 -9.41 7.66
N ASP A 28 25.99 -8.75 6.62
CA ASP A 28 26.82 -7.55 6.79
C ASP A 28 26.00 -6.36 7.32
N TYR A 29 24.70 -6.27 6.96
CA TYR A 29 23.78 -5.25 7.48
C TYR A 29 23.46 -5.41 8.98
N TYR A 30 23.52 -6.63 9.53
CA TYR A 30 23.27 -6.88 10.96
C TYR A 30 24.55 -6.80 11.82
N ASN A 31 25.72 -7.16 11.30
CA ASN A 31 26.97 -7.15 12.08
C ASN A 31 27.52 -5.74 12.38
N GLU A 32 27.19 -4.72 11.59
CA GLU A 32 27.59 -3.33 11.89
C GLU A 32 26.80 -2.70 13.07
N ARG A 33 25.73 -3.34 13.56
CA ARG A 33 24.92 -2.84 14.69
C ARG A 33 25.43 -3.22 16.08
N ASP A 34 26.38 -4.14 16.19
CA ASP A 34 26.77 -4.74 17.47
C ASP A 34 28.06 -4.16 18.10
N GLN A 35 28.54 -3.00 17.63
CA GLN A 35 29.60 -2.30 18.35
C GLN A 35 29.02 -1.36 19.42
N PRO A 36 29.32 -1.58 20.72
CA PRO A 36 28.81 -0.72 21.78
C PRO A 36 29.51 0.66 21.73
N PRO A 37 28.76 1.78 21.83
CA PRO A 37 29.38 3.09 21.88
C PRO A 37 30.03 3.33 23.24
N SER A 38 31.24 3.88 23.21
CA SER A 38 32.00 4.28 24.39
C SER A 38 31.27 5.38 25.16
N SER A 39 31.22 5.21 26.46
CA SER A 39 30.56 6.11 27.41
C SER A 39 31.29 7.45 27.55
N SER A 40 30.61 8.56 27.29
CA SER A 40 30.85 9.80 28.03
C SER A 40 29.62 10.71 28.03
N ARG A 41 29.25 11.15 29.23
CA ARG A 41 28.11 12.03 29.54
C ARG A 41 28.47 13.49 29.29
N THR A 42 27.54 14.31 28.81
CA THR A 42 26.97 15.46 29.56
C THR A 42 25.87 16.15 28.77
N ALA A 43 24.92 16.74 29.52
CA ALA A 43 23.68 17.35 29.05
C ALA A 43 23.85 18.82 28.65
N ALA A 44 23.17 19.26 27.58
CA ALA A 44 22.65 20.62 27.39
C ALA A 44 21.86 20.70 26.06
N GLY A 45 20.58 21.11 26.13
CA GLY A 45 19.85 21.94 25.13
C GLY A 45 20.00 21.70 23.62
N GLY A 46 20.37 20.50 23.17
CA GLY A 46 20.67 20.25 21.76
C GLY A 46 19.44 19.90 20.95
N GLN A 47 19.05 20.79 20.04
CA GLN A 47 18.21 20.50 18.86
C GLN A 47 18.59 19.11 18.33
N LEU A 48 17.66 18.15 18.40
CA LEU A 48 17.94 16.76 18.04
C LEU A 48 18.45 16.72 16.60
N ASN A 49 19.72 16.34 16.41
CA ASN A 49 20.28 16.07 15.08
C ASN A 49 19.37 15.05 14.37
N ALA A 50 19.12 15.24 13.06
CA ALA A 50 18.32 14.34 12.21
C ALA A 50 18.60 12.83 12.46
N LYS A 51 19.85 12.43 12.66
CA LYS A 51 20.19 11.03 12.99
C LYS A 51 19.64 10.58 14.35
N LYS A 52 19.60 11.45 15.36
CA LYS A 52 19.02 11.17 16.67
C LYS A 52 17.50 11.04 16.60
N LEU A 53 16.84 11.87 15.79
CA LEU A 53 15.37 11.85 15.64
C LEU A 53 14.87 10.50 15.10
N SER A 54 15.54 9.93 14.09
CA SER A 54 15.21 8.59 13.58
C SER A 54 15.31 7.50 14.67
N SER A 55 16.32 7.58 15.53
CA SER A 55 16.47 6.66 16.67
C SER A 55 15.33 6.83 17.68
N HIS A 56 15.00 8.07 18.05
CA HIS A 56 13.89 8.35 18.97
C HIS A 56 12.55 7.85 18.45
N ILE A 57 12.24 8.09 17.17
CA ILE A 57 11.03 7.56 16.52
C ILE A 57 11.03 6.03 16.57
N SER A 58 12.18 5.40 16.32
CA SER A 58 12.29 3.94 16.30
C SER A 58 12.05 3.32 17.67
N ASN A 59 12.44 4.02 18.74
CA ASN A 59 12.33 3.58 20.13
C ASN A 59 11.02 4.03 20.82
N ALA A 60 10.19 4.84 20.16
CA ALA A 60 8.92 5.27 20.72
C ALA A 60 7.96 4.07 20.86
N GLY A 61 7.51 3.84 22.10
CA GLY A 61 6.70 2.67 22.47
C GLY A 61 5.19 2.87 22.37
N SER A 62 4.71 4.06 22.02
CA SER A 62 3.27 4.37 21.96
C SER A 62 2.94 5.41 20.89
N ALA A 63 1.65 5.47 20.50
CA ALA A 63 1.13 6.52 19.62
C ALA A 63 1.34 7.91 20.24
N ASP A 64 1.04 8.08 21.53
CA ASP A 64 1.25 9.33 22.27
C ASP A 64 2.72 9.81 22.20
N ALA A 65 3.69 8.90 22.37
CA ALA A 65 5.11 9.23 22.27
C ALA A 65 5.53 9.65 20.85
N LEU A 66 5.01 8.96 19.83
CA LEU A 66 5.27 9.29 18.44
C LEU A 66 4.69 10.67 18.06
N LEU A 67 3.45 10.95 18.47
CA LEU A 67 2.79 12.24 18.23
C LEU A 67 3.49 13.39 18.97
N THR A 68 4.00 13.13 20.17
CA THR A 68 4.80 14.11 20.93
C THR A 68 6.13 14.42 20.22
N LEU A 69 6.83 13.38 19.74
CA LEU A 69 8.04 13.56 18.93
C LEU A 69 7.76 14.33 17.64
N PHE A 70 6.63 14.06 16.99
CA PHE A 70 6.20 14.82 15.82
C PHE A 70 6.00 16.30 16.16
N ALA A 71 5.19 16.59 17.18
CA ALA A 71 4.88 17.97 17.59
C ALA A 71 6.13 18.78 17.93
N ALA A 72 7.12 18.17 18.60
CA ALA A 72 8.35 18.84 18.99
C ALA A 72 9.33 19.08 17.82
N HIS A 73 9.21 18.33 16.72
CA HIS A 73 10.23 18.28 15.66
C HIS A 73 9.67 18.48 14.24
N ALA A 74 8.41 18.86 14.07
CA ALA A 74 7.72 18.96 12.78
C ALA A 74 8.54 19.71 11.70
N SER A 75 9.13 20.85 12.06
CA SER A 75 9.95 21.68 11.14
C SER A 75 11.25 21.02 10.67
N SER A 76 11.72 19.97 11.35
CA SER A 76 12.97 19.26 11.07
C SER A 76 12.75 17.87 10.43
N LEU A 77 11.50 17.50 10.16
CA LEU A 77 11.18 16.23 9.52
C LEU A 77 11.51 16.29 8.03
N ASN A 78 12.22 15.28 7.56
CA ASN A 78 12.36 14.98 6.14
C ASN A 78 11.53 13.72 5.81
N HIS A 79 11.57 13.29 4.56
CA HIS A 79 10.81 12.13 4.08
C HIS A 79 11.18 10.83 4.80
N ILE A 80 12.43 10.66 5.25
CA ILE A 80 12.87 9.48 6.01
C ILE A 80 12.22 9.46 7.39
N HIS A 81 12.20 10.61 8.08
CA HIS A 81 11.60 10.72 9.40
C HIS A 81 10.08 10.50 9.34
N ALA A 82 9.40 11.12 8.36
CA ALA A 82 7.96 10.97 8.17
C ALA A 82 7.59 9.51 7.88
N ALA A 83 8.33 8.83 7.00
CA ALA A 83 8.11 7.42 6.69
C ALA A 83 8.31 6.51 7.92
N ASN A 84 9.36 6.74 8.70
CA ASN A 84 9.61 5.97 9.92
C ASN A 84 8.52 6.19 10.97
N LEU A 85 8.11 7.45 11.18
CA LEU A 85 7.07 7.81 12.14
C LEU A 85 5.73 7.16 11.77
N TRP A 86 5.36 7.21 10.49
CA TRP A 86 4.14 6.58 10.01
C TRP A 86 4.16 5.05 10.17
N ASN A 87 5.26 4.40 9.81
CA ASN A 87 5.44 2.95 10.00
C ASN A 87 5.34 2.55 11.48
N LYS A 88 5.92 3.35 12.38
CA LYS A 88 5.84 3.09 13.82
C LYS A 88 4.43 3.33 14.35
N LEU A 89 3.76 4.39 13.91
CA LEU A 89 2.40 4.71 14.32
C LEU A 89 1.41 3.64 13.86
N GLY A 90 1.55 3.13 12.63
CA GLY A 90 0.73 2.05 12.09
C GLY A 90 0.86 0.71 12.83
N LYS A 91 1.89 0.55 13.68
CA LYS A 91 2.06 -0.62 14.56
C LYS A 91 1.46 -0.42 15.95
N GLN A 92 1.04 0.80 16.27
CA GLN A 92 0.42 1.13 17.55
C GLN A 92 -1.09 0.94 17.48
N ARG A 93 -1.70 0.77 18.64
CA ARG A 93 -3.15 0.91 18.78
C ARG A 93 -3.51 2.39 18.64
N VAL A 94 -3.99 2.77 17.47
CA VAL A 94 -4.53 4.11 17.22
C VAL A 94 -5.97 4.15 17.75
N GLU A 95 -6.32 5.25 18.39
CA GLU A 95 -7.62 5.49 19.00
C GLU A 95 -8.11 6.84 18.48
N ARG A 96 -9.41 7.12 18.60
CA ARG A 96 -10.01 8.37 18.12
C ARG A 96 -9.27 9.63 18.60
N ARG A 97 -8.84 9.67 19.87
CA ARG A 97 -8.05 10.79 20.41
C ARG A 97 -6.72 11.02 19.67
N HIS A 98 -6.08 9.94 19.21
CA HIS A 98 -4.83 10.03 18.45
C HIS A 98 -5.10 10.55 17.02
N GLU A 99 -6.24 10.21 16.43
CA GLU A 99 -6.68 10.75 15.13
C GLU A 99 -6.96 12.25 15.22
N GLU A 100 -7.68 12.68 16.26
CA GLU A 100 -7.92 14.10 16.54
C GLU A 100 -6.61 14.86 16.78
N GLN A 101 -5.64 14.23 17.46
CA GLN A 101 -4.32 14.83 17.68
C GLN A 101 -3.49 14.90 16.39
N LEU A 102 -3.55 13.89 15.51
CA LEU A 102 -2.92 13.91 14.19
C LEU A 102 -3.40 15.08 13.34
N GLU A 103 -4.71 15.35 13.39
CA GLU A 103 -5.34 16.47 12.70
C GLU A 103 -4.89 17.81 13.28
N ARG A 104 -4.92 17.96 14.61
CA ARG A 104 -4.45 19.18 15.29
C ARG A 104 -2.98 19.48 15.02
N LEU A 105 -2.16 18.45 14.93
CA LEU A 105 -0.74 18.60 14.69
C LEU A 105 -0.41 18.89 13.22
N ALA A 106 -1.40 18.88 12.31
CA ALA A 106 -1.20 19.07 10.87
C ALA A 106 -0.19 18.06 10.26
N LEU A 107 -0.04 16.86 10.84
CA LEU A 107 0.87 15.83 10.32
C LEU A 107 0.55 15.48 8.86
N LEU A 108 -0.74 15.44 8.51
CA LEU A 108 -1.17 15.22 7.13
C LEU A 108 -0.66 16.31 6.18
N ALA A 109 -0.70 17.58 6.61
CA ALA A 109 -0.20 18.71 5.82
C ALA A 109 1.31 18.61 5.60
N ASP A 110 2.07 18.29 6.64
CA ASP A 110 3.52 18.12 6.54
C ASP A 110 3.91 16.93 5.67
N CYS A 111 3.22 15.80 5.81
CA CYS A 111 3.39 14.65 4.91
C CYS A 111 3.09 15.03 3.46
N SER A 112 1.96 15.68 3.18
CA SER A 112 1.60 16.14 1.83
C SER A 112 2.67 17.06 1.24
N ARG A 113 3.17 18.02 2.03
CA ARG A 113 4.22 18.95 1.58
C ARG A 113 5.52 18.22 1.27
N VAL A 114 6.02 17.39 2.19
CA VAL A 114 7.27 16.65 2.01
C VAL A 114 7.20 15.70 0.80
N ILE A 115 6.06 15.04 0.60
CA ILE A 115 5.81 14.18 -0.57
C ILE A 115 5.80 15.01 -1.85
N SER A 116 5.08 16.12 -1.87
CA SER A 116 4.99 17.01 -3.04
C SER A 116 6.37 17.56 -3.43
N ASP A 117 7.16 18.02 -2.44
CA ASP A 117 8.52 18.51 -2.65
C ASP A 117 9.46 17.40 -3.16
N SER A 118 9.25 16.15 -2.70
CA SER A 118 10.01 14.99 -3.17
C SER A 118 9.69 14.68 -4.64
N LEU A 119 8.40 14.60 -4.98
CA LEU A 119 7.93 14.36 -6.35
C LEU A 119 8.36 15.47 -7.31
N ALA A 120 8.28 16.74 -6.90
CA ALA A 120 8.66 17.87 -7.74
C ALA A 120 10.16 17.90 -8.05
N ARG A 121 11.00 17.39 -7.15
CA ARG A 121 12.47 17.34 -7.36
C ARG A 121 12.89 16.23 -8.30
N ASP A 122 12.47 15.00 -8.02
CA ASP A 122 12.80 13.86 -8.86
C ASP A 122 11.75 12.75 -8.71
N PRO A 123 10.74 12.73 -9.60
CA PRO A 123 9.73 11.68 -9.60
C PRO A 123 10.35 10.28 -9.77
N SER A 124 11.47 10.13 -10.48
CA SER A 124 12.03 8.82 -10.80
C SER A 124 12.51 8.03 -9.57
N THR A 125 12.76 8.72 -8.46
CA THR A 125 13.11 8.11 -7.16
C THR A 125 11.99 7.26 -6.56
N TRP A 126 10.73 7.48 -6.99
CA TRP A 126 9.58 6.74 -6.49
C TRP A 126 9.35 5.49 -7.32
N SER A 127 9.56 4.33 -6.68
CA SER A 127 9.22 3.03 -7.25
C SER A 127 7.73 2.94 -7.60
N VAL A 128 7.37 2.02 -8.49
CA VAL A 128 5.96 1.71 -8.82
C VAL A 128 5.18 1.41 -7.55
N GLY A 129 5.70 0.55 -6.66
CA GLY A 129 5.04 0.21 -5.39
C GLY A 129 4.78 1.42 -4.50
N ASN A 130 5.72 2.37 -4.41
CA ASN A 130 5.52 3.59 -3.63
C ASN A 130 4.45 4.50 -4.25
N ARG A 131 4.38 4.57 -5.58
CA ARG A 131 3.33 5.32 -6.29
C ARG A 131 1.95 4.69 -6.08
N VAL A 132 1.85 3.36 -6.09
CA VAL A 132 0.60 2.65 -5.77
C VAL A 132 0.15 2.97 -4.35
N GLN A 133 1.04 2.89 -3.37
CA GLN A 133 0.72 3.25 -1.98
C GLN A 133 0.30 4.71 -1.85
N LEU A 134 0.95 5.61 -2.59
CA LEU A 134 0.60 7.03 -2.59
C LEU A 134 -0.78 7.28 -3.20
N HIS A 135 -1.12 6.58 -4.28
CA HIS A 135 -2.47 6.61 -4.87
C HIS A 135 -3.52 6.13 -3.87
N GLN A 136 -3.28 5.00 -3.20
CA GLN A 136 -4.20 4.48 -2.18
C GLN A 136 -4.44 5.46 -1.03
N TRP A 137 -3.39 6.18 -0.61
CA TRP A 137 -3.54 7.25 0.38
C TRP A 137 -4.35 8.44 -0.13
N GLN A 138 -4.15 8.86 -1.39
CA GLN A 138 -4.95 9.90 -2.03
C GLN A 138 -6.43 9.49 -2.20
N LEU A 139 -6.71 8.21 -2.46
CA LEU A 139 -8.06 7.66 -2.43
C LEU A 139 -8.68 7.74 -1.04
N TRP A 140 -7.95 7.33 0.00
CA TRP A 140 -8.43 7.45 1.38
C TRP A 140 -8.77 8.92 1.74
N LEU A 141 -7.88 9.87 1.42
CA LEU A 141 -8.14 11.29 1.63
C LEU A 141 -9.41 11.76 0.90
N SER A 142 -9.57 11.39 -0.37
CA SER A 142 -10.71 11.86 -1.17
C SER A 142 -12.04 11.19 -0.82
N LEU A 143 -12.04 9.90 -0.52
CA LEU A 143 -13.26 9.11 -0.31
C LEU A 143 -13.75 9.17 1.13
N GLU A 144 -12.85 9.21 2.11
CA GLU A 144 -13.23 9.07 3.52
C GLU A 144 -13.06 10.34 4.34
N ARG A 145 -12.24 11.29 3.89
CA ARG A 145 -11.98 12.54 4.64
C ARG A 145 -12.73 13.75 4.10
N GLY A 146 -13.43 13.63 2.97
CA GLY A 146 -14.24 14.71 2.41
C GLY A 146 -13.45 16.02 2.22
N ALA A 147 -14.07 17.14 2.59
CA ALA A 147 -13.48 18.48 2.45
C ALA A 147 -12.14 18.64 3.20
N ASP A 148 -12.02 18.05 4.39
CA ASP A 148 -10.80 18.15 5.21
C ASP A 148 -9.61 17.44 4.57
N GLY A 149 -9.86 16.33 3.86
CA GLY A 149 -8.82 15.62 3.10
C GLY A 149 -8.43 16.32 1.80
N GLN A 150 -9.33 17.13 1.24
CA GLN A 150 -9.18 17.70 -0.10
C GLN A 150 -8.00 18.67 -0.20
N GLN A 151 -7.70 19.40 0.87
CA GLN A 151 -6.54 20.31 0.97
C GLN A 151 -5.18 19.57 0.96
N HIS A 152 -5.18 18.26 1.24
CA HIS A 152 -3.98 17.42 1.32
C HIS A 152 -3.73 16.63 0.03
N LEU A 153 -4.59 16.80 -0.97
CA LEU A 153 -4.44 16.13 -2.24
C LEU A 153 -3.26 16.70 -3.04
N LEU A 154 -2.53 15.80 -3.69
CA LEU A 154 -1.47 16.14 -4.62
C LEU A 154 -2.03 16.83 -5.88
N PRO A 155 -1.18 17.56 -6.63
CA PRO A 155 -1.54 18.06 -7.95
C PRO A 155 -2.12 16.97 -8.84
N ALA A 156 -3.10 17.32 -9.67
CA ALA A 156 -3.84 16.35 -10.48
C ALA A 156 -2.93 15.48 -11.36
N SER A 157 -1.86 16.06 -11.93
CA SER A 157 -0.87 15.32 -12.73
C SER A 157 -0.17 14.22 -11.91
N GLU A 158 0.19 14.48 -10.66
CA GLU A 158 0.86 13.49 -9.82
C GLU A 158 -0.10 12.41 -9.35
N ARG A 159 -1.37 12.77 -9.06
CA ARG A 159 -2.41 11.76 -8.80
C ARG A 159 -2.62 10.86 -10.01
N GLN A 160 -2.65 11.42 -11.22
CA GLN A 160 -2.79 10.62 -12.44
C GLN A 160 -1.62 9.65 -12.61
N ARG A 161 -0.37 10.11 -12.46
CA ARG A 161 0.81 9.23 -12.54
C ARG A 161 0.76 8.09 -11.51
N CYS A 162 0.25 8.36 -10.31
CA CYS A 162 0.13 7.34 -9.27
C CYS A 162 -1.00 6.34 -9.59
N CYS A 163 -2.11 6.82 -10.15
CA CYS A 163 -3.19 5.98 -10.67
C CYS A 163 -2.68 5.07 -11.80
N ASP A 164 -2.00 5.64 -12.80
CA ASP A 164 -1.43 4.90 -13.94
C ASP A 164 -0.47 3.81 -13.48
N ALA A 165 0.37 4.11 -12.48
CA ALA A 165 1.27 3.12 -11.87
C ALA A 165 0.50 1.96 -11.24
N MET A 166 -0.63 2.24 -10.58
CA MET A 166 -1.49 1.20 -10.00
C MET A 166 -2.18 0.36 -11.07
N VAL A 167 -2.74 0.99 -12.10
CA VAL A 167 -3.35 0.28 -13.24
C VAL A 167 -2.34 -0.63 -13.93
N ALA A 168 -1.10 -0.19 -14.08
CA ALA A 168 -0.02 -1.00 -14.67
C ALA A 168 0.36 -2.24 -13.83
N THR A 169 -0.05 -2.34 -12.56
CA THR A 169 0.20 -3.51 -11.70
C THR A 169 -0.92 -4.56 -11.70
N ILE A 170 -2.00 -4.33 -12.45
CA ILE A 170 -3.13 -5.25 -12.50
C ILE A 170 -2.65 -6.61 -13.03
N ALA A 171 -2.84 -7.64 -12.20
CA ALA A 171 -2.47 -9.01 -12.51
C ALA A 171 -3.51 -9.65 -13.44
N ARG A 172 -3.12 -10.75 -14.10
CA ARG A 172 -4.02 -11.49 -15.00
C ARG A 172 -4.89 -12.47 -14.21
N THR A 173 -6.06 -12.77 -14.78
CA THR A 173 -7.05 -13.72 -14.27
C THR A 173 -6.45 -15.06 -13.85
N SER A 174 -6.78 -15.51 -12.64
CA SER A 174 -6.33 -16.81 -12.10
C SER A 174 -7.25 -17.98 -12.51
N GLY A 175 -6.77 -19.22 -12.37
CA GLY A 175 -7.62 -20.41 -12.54
C GLY A 175 -8.80 -20.45 -11.56
N LEU A 176 -8.57 -20.00 -10.32
CA LEU A 176 -9.59 -19.88 -9.29
C LEU A 176 -10.69 -18.90 -9.71
N GLN A 177 -10.32 -17.72 -10.19
CA GLN A 177 -11.26 -16.71 -10.67
C GLN A 177 -12.12 -17.21 -11.82
N ARG A 178 -11.53 -17.88 -12.82
CA ARG A 178 -12.31 -18.51 -13.90
C ARG A 178 -13.32 -19.52 -13.39
N SER A 179 -12.96 -20.30 -12.35
CA SER A 179 -13.89 -21.23 -11.72
C SER A 179 -15.05 -20.51 -11.02
N VAL A 180 -14.80 -19.38 -10.36
CA VAL A 180 -15.84 -18.59 -9.71
C VAL A 180 -16.75 -17.93 -10.76
N ALA A 181 -16.17 -17.31 -11.79
CA ALA A 181 -16.89 -16.66 -12.88
C ALA A 181 -17.87 -17.61 -13.58
N ALA A 182 -17.44 -18.85 -13.84
CA ALA A 182 -18.28 -19.87 -14.50
C ALA A 182 -19.55 -20.20 -13.69
N VAL A 183 -19.44 -20.28 -12.36
CA VAL A 183 -20.61 -20.53 -11.49
C VAL A 183 -21.43 -19.25 -11.30
N LEU A 184 -20.77 -18.10 -11.19
CA LEU A 184 -21.42 -16.81 -11.02
C LEU A 184 -22.33 -16.46 -12.21
N ALA A 185 -21.96 -16.88 -13.42
CA ALA A 185 -22.81 -16.74 -14.61
C ALA A 185 -24.18 -17.42 -14.46
N ALA A 186 -24.29 -18.50 -13.68
CA ALA A 186 -25.57 -19.14 -13.39
C ALA A 186 -26.38 -18.40 -12.31
N VAL A 187 -25.74 -17.55 -11.50
CA VAL A 187 -26.40 -16.80 -10.41
C VAL A 187 -26.82 -15.40 -10.85
N TRP A 188 -25.93 -14.67 -11.54
CA TRP A 188 -26.19 -13.31 -12.03
C TRP A 188 -26.75 -13.28 -13.45
N GLY A 189 -26.62 -14.37 -14.20
CA GLY A 189 -26.90 -14.35 -15.62
C GLY A 189 -25.85 -13.55 -16.41
N PRO A 190 -26.14 -13.19 -17.67
CA PRO A 190 -25.23 -12.39 -18.47
C PRO A 190 -25.13 -10.94 -17.96
N GLY A 191 -23.97 -10.30 -18.16
CA GLY A 191 -23.81 -8.85 -17.96
C GLY A 191 -22.95 -8.43 -16.76
N PHE A 192 -22.34 -9.37 -16.04
CA PHE A 192 -21.21 -9.05 -15.17
C PHE A 192 -19.92 -8.96 -16.01
N GLU A 193 -18.95 -8.22 -15.51
CA GLU A 193 -17.65 -7.98 -16.14
C GLU A 193 -16.55 -8.66 -15.31
N GLU A 194 -15.61 -9.32 -15.98
CA GLU A 194 -14.37 -9.80 -15.36
C GLU A 194 -13.29 -8.72 -15.45
N GLU A 195 -12.45 -8.57 -14.43
CA GLU A 195 -11.37 -7.57 -14.37
C GLU A 195 -11.87 -6.13 -14.67
N HIS A 196 -12.99 -5.75 -14.06
CA HIS A 196 -13.57 -4.44 -14.26
C HIS A 196 -12.67 -3.36 -13.64
N LEU A 197 -12.07 -2.52 -14.48
CA LEU A 197 -11.31 -1.37 -14.03
C LEU A 197 -12.26 -0.27 -13.53
N GLU A 198 -12.29 -0.06 -12.22
CA GLU A 198 -13.12 0.99 -11.62
C GLU A 198 -12.43 2.35 -11.80
N PRO A 199 -13.03 3.29 -12.57
CA PRO A 199 -12.32 4.46 -13.06
C PRO A 199 -12.03 5.52 -11.98
N ARG A 200 -12.74 5.51 -10.85
CA ARG A 200 -12.54 6.49 -9.77
C ARG A 200 -11.38 6.11 -8.87
N THR A 201 -11.10 4.81 -8.75
CA THR A 201 -10.15 4.23 -7.83
C THR A 201 -8.95 3.63 -8.53
N GLY A 202 -9.07 3.23 -9.80
CA GLY A 202 -8.02 2.53 -10.53
C GLY A 202 -7.82 1.08 -10.08
N TYR A 203 -8.68 0.56 -9.20
CA TYR A 203 -8.68 -0.87 -8.85
C TYR A 203 -9.32 -1.69 -9.99
N SER A 204 -8.73 -2.85 -10.29
CA SER A 204 -9.44 -3.93 -11.00
C SER A 204 -10.29 -4.71 -10.00
N LEU A 205 -11.56 -4.94 -10.32
CA LEU A 205 -12.47 -5.81 -9.59
C LEU A 205 -12.52 -7.14 -10.33
N ASP A 206 -12.24 -8.24 -9.65
CA ASP A 206 -12.11 -9.56 -10.29
C ASP A 206 -13.37 -9.94 -11.07
N LEU A 207 -14.55 -9.70 -10.46
CA LEU A 207 -15.87 -9.88 -11.04
C LEU A 207 -16.76 -8.72 -10.57
N ALA A 208 -17.41 -8.00 -11.48
CA ALA A 208 -18.22 -6.84 -11.14
C ALA A 208 -19.57 -6.87 -11.85
N LEU A 209 -20.60 -6.39 -11.16
CA LEU A 209 -21.89 -6.04 -11.73
C LEU A 209 -22.06 -4.51 -11.59
N PRO A 210 -21.56 -3.71 -12.55
CA PRO A 210 -21.49 -2.25 -12.39
C PRO A 210 -22.85 -1.58 -12.22
N SER A 211 -23.90 -2.12 -12.83
CA SER A 211 -25.27 -1.60 -12.76
C SER A 211 -25.81 -1.51 -11.33
N SER A 212 -25.37 -2.41 -10.44
CA SER A 212 -25.77 -2.46 -9.03
C SER A 212 -24.62 -2.18 -8.07
N ARG A 213 -23.42 -1.83 -8.58
CA ARG A 213 -22.19 -1.62 -7.80
C ARG A 213 -21.88 -2.79 -6.85
N VAL A 214 -22.05 -4.02 -7.31
CA VAL A 214 -21.64 -5.21 -6.58
C VAL A 214 -20.37 -5.78 -7.20
N ALA A 215 -19.41 -6.14 -6.36
CA ALA A 215 -18.15 -6.74 -6.76
C ALA A 215 -17.95 -8.07 -6.01
N VAL A 216 -17.44 -9.09 -6.70
CA VAL A 216 -16.93 -10.33 -6.10
C VAL A 216 -15.41 -10.34 -6.28
N GLU A 217 -14.71 -10.32 -5.16
CA GLU A 217 -13.25 -10.46 -5.06
C GLU A 217 -12.91 -11.93 -4.78
N VAL A 218 -12.11 -12.54 -5.65
CA VAL A 218 -11.71 -13.93 -5.58
C VAL A 218 -10.36 -14.04 -4.89
N ASP A 219 -10.40 -14.38 -3.59
CA ASP A 219 -9.23 -14.26 -2.75
C ASP A 219 -8.35 -15.51 -2.74
N GLY A 220 -7.25 -15.45 -3.46
CA GLY A 220 -6.21 -16.49 -3.44
C GLY A 220 -5.41 -16.51 -2.12
N PRO A 221 -4.53 -17.52 -1.94
CA PRO A 221 -3.74 -17.68 -0.71
C PRO A 221 -2.94 -16.45 -0.27
N PHE A 222 -2.40 -15.68 -1.22
CA PHE A 222 -1.60 -14.49 -0.95
C PHE A 222 -2.40 -13.32 -0.34
N HIS A 223 -3.73 -13.35 -0.38
CA HIS A 223 -4.60 -12.34 0.23
C HIS A 223 -4.78 -12.54 1.74
N PHE A 224 -4.27 -13.63 2.28
CA PHE A 224 -4.40 -13.99 3.69
C PHE A 224 -3.04 -14.02 4.40
N LEU A 225 -3.06 -13.70 5.68
CA LEU A 225 -1.98 -14.02 6.60
C LEU A 225 -1.90 -15.54 6.78
N LEU A 226 -0.75 -16.01 7.26
CA LEU A 226 -0.62 -17.39 7.72
C LEU A 226 -1.70 -17.68 8.78
N PRO A 227 -2.29 -18.89 8.77
CA PRO A 227 -3.28 -19.27 9.77
C PRO A 227 -2.72 -19.09 11.18
N ASP A 228 -3.57 -18.63 12.10
CA ASP A 228 -3.20 -18.61 13.52
C ASP A 228 -3.15 -20.04 14.11
N GLY A 229 -2.80 -20.15 15.40
CA GLY A 229 -2.75 -21.45 16.09
C GLY A 229 -4.08 -22.21 16.15
N ARG A 230 -5.18 -21.62 15.68
CA ARG A 230 -6.51 -22.25 15.57
C ARG A 230 -6.90 -22.54 14.11
N GLY A 231 -6.00 -22.30 13.16
CA GLY A 231 -6.24 -22.49 11.73
C GLY A 231 -7.05 -21.35 11.07
N VAL A 232 -7.32 -20.25 11.79
CA VAL A 232 -8.11 -19.14 11.26
C VAL A 232 -7.23 -18.28 10.36
N ARG A 233 -7.71 -18.02 9.14
CA ARG A 233 -7.06 -17.11 8.18
C ARG A 233 -7.68 -15.73 8.31
N LYS A 234 -6.83 -14.70 8.26
CA LYS A 234 -7.25 -13.29 8.23
C LYS A 234 -6.72 -12.64 6.97
N SER A 235 -7.53 -11.79 6.34
CA SER A 235 -7.07 -11.00 5.19
C SER A 235 -5.88 -10.12 5.58
N ASN A 236 -4.96 -9.93 4.65
CA ASN A 236 -3.80 -9.06 4.86
C ASN A 236 -4.18 -7.58 4.71
N GLY A 237 -3.23 -6.68 5.02
CA GLY A 237 -3.43 -5.24 4.93
C GLY A 237 -3.85 -4.74 3.53
N PRO A 238 -3.13 -5.08 2.45
CA PRO A 238 -3.52 -4.71 1.08
C PRO A 238 -4.94 -5.11 0.70
N THR A 239 -5.36 -6.35 1.00
CA THR A 239 -6.72 -6.84 0.72
C THR A 239 -7.77 -6.06 1.51
N LEU A 240 -7.54 -5.81 2.80
CA LEU A 240 -8.45 -5.01 3.63
C LEU A 240 -8.55 -3.56 3.14
N LEU A 241 -7.42 -2.95 2.73
CA LEU A 241 -7.38 -1.59 2.22
C LEU A 241 -8.15 -1.46 0.89
N LYS A 242 -7.95 -2.39 -0.05
CA LYS A 242 -8.71 -2.43 -1.32
C LYS A 242 -10.21 -2.46 -1.05
N ARG A 243 -10.67 -3.40 -0.22
CA ARG A 243 -12.10 -3.55 0.11
C ARG A 243 -12.68 -2.29 0.77
N ARG A 244 -11.95 -1.69 1.73
CA ARG A 244 -12.35 -0.45 2.40
C ARG A 244 -12.52 0.70 1.41
N LEU A 245 -11.54 0.91 0.53
CA LEU A 245 -11.58 2.00 -0.46
C LEU A 245 -12.67 1.79 -1.51
N LEU A 246 -12.88 0.56 -1.97
CA LEU A 246 -13.99 0.22 -2.87
C LEU A 246 -15.35 0.45 -2.19
N ALA A 247 -15.50 0.06 -0.92
CA ALA A 247 -16.71 0.34 -0.14
C ALA A 247 -16.95 1.85 0.02
N ALA A 248 -15.91 2.63 0.33
CA ALA A 248 -15.98 4.09 0.38
C ALA A 248 -16.30 4.71 -1.00
N ALA A 249 -15.94 4.05 -2.09
CA ALA A 249 -16.34 4.41 -3.46
C ALA A 249 -17.77 3.98 -3.82
N GLY A 250 -18.49 3.33 -2.91
CA GLY A 250 -19.89 2.94 -3.05
C GLY A 250 -20.13 1.53 -3.57
N TRP A 251 -19.12 0.65 -3.52
CA TRP A 251 -19.27 -0.75 -3.92
C TRP A 251 -19.64 -1.67 -2.76
N ARG A 252 -20.58 -2.60 -2.98
CA ARG A 252 -20.75 -3.79 -2.13
C ARG A 252 -19.72 -4.81 -2.57
N VAL A 253 -18.64 -4.96 -1.80
CA VAL A 253 -17.57 -5.92 -2.09
C VAL A 253 -17.79 -7.21 -1.33
N ILE A 254 -17.89 -8.33 -2.05
CA ILE A 254 -18.11 -9.67 -1.54
C ILE A 254 -16.82 -10.47 -1.75
N SER A 255 -16.37 -11.17 -0.73
CA SER A 255 -15.14 -11.97 -0.78
C SER A 255 -15.50 -13.44 -1.00
N VAL A 256 -14.79 -14.10 -1.92
CA VAL A 256 -14.82 -15.55 -2.12
C VAL A 256 -13.43 -16.09 -1.81
N PRO A 257 -13.18 -16.57 -0.58
CA PRO A 257 -11.89 -17.12 -0.19
C PRO A 257 -11.60 -18.47 -0.86
N PHE A 258 -10.36 -18.66 -1.34
CA PHE A 258 -9.95 -19.91 -1.99
C PHE A 258 -10.24 -21.15 -1.12
N TYR A 259 -10.02 -21.06 0.19
CA TYR A 259 -10.17 -22.20 1.10
C TYR A 259 -11.63 -22.59 1.36
N GLU A 260 -12.57 -21.66 1.18
CA GLU A 260 -14.00 -21.99 1.19
C GLU A 260 -14.40 -22.57 -0.16
N TRP A 261 -13.97 -21.93 -1.25
CA TRP A 261 -14.29 -22.34 -2.61
C TRP A 261 -13.81 -23.77 -2.95
N ASP A 262 -12.56 -24.08 -2.58
CA ASP A 262 -11.93 -25.37 -2.79
C ASP A 262 -12.53 -26.46 -1.89
N GLY A 263 -13.25 -26.08 -0.82
CA GLY A 263 -13.96 -27.01 0.07
C GLY A 263 -15.23 -27.60 -0.53
N PHE A 264 -15.77 -27.02 -1.61
CA PHE A 264 -16.98 -27.52 -2.28
C PHE A 264 -16.63 -28.52 -3.40
N ALA A 265 -17.25 -29.69 -3.36
CA ALA A 265 -17.01 -30.78 -4.30
C ALA A 265 -17.81 -30.65 -5.60
N THR A 266 -18.98 -30.01 -5.53
CA THR A 266 -19.93 -29.93 -6.65
C THR A 266 -20.22 -28.50 -7.10
N ALA A 267 -20.64 -28.35 -8.36
CA ALA A 267 -21.09 -27.06 -8.88
C ALA A 267 -22.32 -26.53 -8.13
N ASN A 268 -23.21 -27.41 -7.68
CA ASN A 268 -24.43 -27.02 -6.97
C ASN A 268 -24.13 -26.45 -5.58
N GLU A 269 -23.16 -27.00 -4.85
CA GLU A 269 -22.69 -26.44 -3.58
C GLU A 269 -22.08 -25.05 -3.77
N ARG A 270 -21.22 -24.90 -4.78
CA ARG A 270 -20.63 -23.60 -5.15
C ARG A 270 -21.68 -22.56 -5.53
N GLN A 271 -22.69 -22.97 -6.29
CA GLN A 271 -23.81 -22.11 -6.67
C GLN A 271 -24.61 -21.67 -5.44
N THR A 272 -24.95 -22.61 -4.56
CA THR A 272 -25.67 -22.34 -3.30
C THR A 272 -24.88 -21.37 -2.42
N TYR A 273 -23.56 -21.56 -2.33
CA TYR A 273 -22.65 -20.67 -1.61
C TYR A 273 -22.67 -19.24 -2.18
N LEU A 274 -22.51 -19.08 -3.50
CA LEU A 274 -22.58 -17.76 -4.13
C LEU A 274 -23.95 -17.11 -3.94
N GLN A 275 -25.04 -17.86 -4.10
CA GLN A 275 -26.40 -17.34 -3.84
C GLN A 275 -26.55 -16.83 -2.40
N GLY A 276 -26.00 -17.54 -1.42
CA GLY A 276 -26.02 -17.13 -0.01
C GLY A 276 -25.21 -15.86 0.26
N LEU A 277 -24.11 -15.62 -0.45
CA LEU A 277 -23.31 -14.40 -0.33
C LEU A 277 -23.96 -13.19 -1.03
N LEU A 278 -24.69 -13.44 -2.12
CA LEU A 278 -25.25 -12.43 -3.01
C LEU A 278 -26.66 -11.97 -2.62
N GLY A 279 -27.43 -12.84 -1.97
CA GLY A 279 -28.71 -12.51 -1.32
C GLY A 279 -28.59 -11.40 -0.28
#